data_AF-A0A7C5X7M2-F1
#
_entry.id   AF-A0A7C5X7M2-F1
#
_cell.length_a   1.000
_cell.length_b   1.000
_cell.length_c   1.000
_cell.angle_alpha   90.00
_cell.angle_beta   90.00
_cell.angle_gamma   90.00
#
_symmetry.space_group_name_H-M   'P 1'
#
loop_
_entity.id
_entity.type
_entity.pdbx_description
1 polymer ?
#
loop_
_entity_poly.entity_id
_entity_poly.type
_entity_poly.pdbx_seq_one_letter_code
_entity_poly.pdbx_strand_id
1 'polypeptide(L)' 'MRACSMPLSRERIALTIAVIPPVVLILGAPAVLYAKEPYVLGIPFNLFWHLMWLLVGPLLLTIAYIIRVKEVAE' A
#
# COMPACT_ATOMS: atom_id res chain seq x y z
N MET A 1 27.34 -10.33 10.12
CA MET A 1 26.38 -9.40 9.48
C MET A 1 26.83 -9.20 8.05
N ARG A 2 26.28 -9.95 7.08
CA ARG A 2 26.55 -9.69 5.66
C ARG A 2 25.78 -8.44 5.28
N ALA A 3 26.49 -7.34 5.05
CA ALA A 3 25.96 -6.26 4.23
C ALA A 3 25.96 -6.79 2.79
N CYS A 4 24.89 -7.51 2.43
CA CYS A 4 24.58 -7.77 1.03
C CYS A 4 24.28 -6.39 0.43
N SER A 5 25.16 -5.89 -0.43
CA SER A 5 24.95 -4.63 -1.12
C SER A 5 23.82 -4.84 -2.14
N MET A 6 22.58 -4.73 -1.67
CA MET A 6 21.41 -4.76 -2.55
C MET A 6 21.58 -3.66 -3.60
N PRO A 7 21.24 -3.89 -4.88
CA PRO A 7 21.20 -2.80 -5.83
C PRO A 7 20.21 -1.76 -5.33
N LEU A 8 20.68 -0.52 -5.17
CA LEU A 8 19.96 0.63 -4.64
C LEU A 8 18.56 0.84 -5.27
N SER A 9 18.31 0.27 -6.45
CA SER A 9 17.04 0.29 -7.17
C SER A 9 15.95 -0.59 -6.55
N ARG A 10 16.26 -1.78 -6.01
CA ARG A 10 15.24 -2.70 -5.46
C ARG A 10 14.71 -2.25 -4.11
N GLU A 11 15.59 -1.76 -3.23
CA GLU A 11 15.17 -1.18 -1.95
C GLU A 11 14.27 0.04 -2.16
N ARG A 12 14.61 0.91 -3.12
CA ARG A 12 13.76 2.03 -3.53
C ARG A 12 12.40 1.53 -3.99
N ILE A 13 12.33 0.49 -4.83
CA ILE A 13 11.05 -0.08 -5.28
C ILE A 13 10.21 -0.59 -4.11
N ALA A 14 10.79 -1.36 -3.19
CA ALA A 14 10.07 -1.88 -2.02
C ALA A 14 9.57 -0.75 -1.11
N LEU A 15 10.40 0.28 -0.88
CA LEU A 15 10.03 1.46 -0.10
C LEU A 15 8.95 2.28 -0.80
N THR A 16 9.04 2.47 -2.11
CA THR A 16 8.00 3.14 -2.89
C THR A 16 6.67 2.41 -2.77
N ILE A 17 6.66 1.07 -2.91
CA ILE A 17 5.44 0.27 -2.76
C ILE A 17 4.86 0.38 -1.34
N ALA A 18 5.72 0.35 -0.32
CA ALA A 18 5.29 0.43 1.07
C ALA A 18 4.74 1.82 1.48
N VAL A 19 5.14 2.89 0.78
CA VAL A 19 4.66 4.26 1.01
C VAL A 19 3.32 4.53 0.33
N ILE A 20 2.93 3.76 -0.69
CA ILE A 20 1.65 3.96 -1.40
C ILE A 20 0.44 3.89 -0.46
N PRO A 21 0.25 2.88 0.41
CA PRO A 21 -0.93 2.80 1.28
C PRO A 21 -1.16 4.04 2.17
N PRO A 22 -0.18 4.51 2.98
CA PRO A 22 -0.40 5.67 3.82
C PRO A 22 -0.61 6.96 3.02
N VAL A 23 0.09 7.13 1.89
CA VAL A 23 -0.08 8.31 1.03
C VAL A 23 -1.49 8.37 0.44
N VAL A 24 -2.00 7.25 -0.08
CA VAL A 24 -3.33 7.22 -0.69
C VAL A 24 -4.43 7.36 0.36
N LEU A 25 -4.24 6.83 1.58
CA LEU A 25 -5.21 7.03 2.67
C LEU A 25 -5.27 8.48 3.15
N ILE A 26 -4.12 9.14 3.32
CA ILE A 26 -4.06 10.53 3.81
C ILE A 26 -4.52 11.51 2.72
N LEU A 27 -3.98 11.39 1.50
CA LEU A 27 -4.28 12.30 0.40
C LEU A 27 -5.64 12.01 -0.24
N GLY A 28 -6.14 10.77 -0.13
CA GLY A 28 -7.49 10.40 -0.55
C GLY A 28 -8.57 10.88 0.42
N ALA A 29 -8.22 11.25 1.66
CA ALA A 29 -9.19 11.64 2.67
C ALA A 29 -10.13 12.77 2.24
N PRO A 30 -9.69 13.89 1.61
CA PRO A 30 -10.62 14.91 1.14
C PRO A 30 -11.58 14.39 0.07
N ALA A 31 -11.10 13.57 -0.86
CA ALA A 31 -11.93 13.00 -1.92
C ALA A 31 -12.95 11.99 -1.39
N VAL A 32 -12.64 11.30 -0.30
CA VAL A 32 -13.51 10.29 0.31
C VAL A 32 -14.50 10.93 1.31
N LEU A 33 -14.05 11.93 2.07
CA LEU A 33 -14.84 12.57 3.14
C LEU A 33 -15.76 13.69 2.64
N TYR A 34 -15.34 14.44 1.61
CA TYR A 34 -16.17 15.53 1.04
C TYR A 34 -17.03 15.07 -0.14
N ALA A 35 -16.97 13.80 -0.52
CA ALA A 35 -17.85 13.28 -1.55
C ALA A 35 -19.31 13.32 -1.06
N LYS A 36 -20.14 14.11 -1.74
CA LYS A 36 -21.58 14.16 -1.50
C LYS A 36 -22.21 12.85 -1.97
N GLU A 37 -22.29 11.89 -1.06
CA GLU A 37 -23.08 10.66 -1.16
C GLU A 37 -22.81 9.68 -2.33
N PRO A 38 -21.56 9.34 -2.70
CA PRO A 38 -21.36 8.16 -3.51
C PRO A 38 -21.64 6.90 -2.67
N TYR A 39 -22.57 6.08 -3.15
CA TYR A 39 -22.76 4.72 -2.69
C TYR A 39 -22.11 3.77 -3.70
N VAL A 40 -21.29 2.85 -3.21
CA VAL A 40 -20.66 1.80 -4.02
C VAL A 40 -21.13 0.47 -3.46
N LEU A 41 -21.70 -0.41 -4.29
CA LEU A 41 -22.22 -1.73 -3.88
C LEU A 41 -23.23 -1.66 -2.72
N GLY A 42 -23.98 -0.57 -2.60
CA GLY A 42 -24.96 -0.36 -1.52
C GLY A 42 -24.37 0.08 -0.18
N ILE A 43 -23.06 0.33 -0.09
CA ILE A 43 -22.41 0.89 1.12
C ILE A 43 -21.88 2.30 0.86
N PRO A 44 -21.75 3.14 1.91
CA PRO A 44 -21.13 4.46 1.78
C PRO A 44 -19.71 4.33 1.22
N PHE A 45 -19.34 5.17 0.24
CA PHE A 45 -18.02 5.13 -0.38
C PHE A 45 -16.88 5.21 0.63
N ASN A 46 -17.05 5.97 1.72
CA ASN A 46 -16.08 6.02 2.80
C ASN A 46 -15.81 4.64 3.41
N LEU A 47 -16.87 3.86 3.68
CA LEU A 47 -16.74 2.52 4.22
C LEU A 47 -16.13 1.56 3.18
N PHE A 48 -16.58 1.63 1.92
CA PHE A 48 -16.02 0.85 0.82
C PHE A 48 -14.52 1.09 0.67
N TRP A 49 -14.10 2.35 0.70
CA TRP A 49 -12.71 2.77 0.57
C TRP A 49 -11.82 2.13 1.64
N HIS A 50 -12.22 2.22 2.91
CA HIS A 50 -11.47 1.63 4.01
C HIS A 50 -11.44 0.09 3.94
N LEU A 51 -12.55 -0.55 3.60
CA LEU A 51 -12.61 -2.01 3.42
C LEU A 51 -11.75 -2.50 2.26
N MET A 52 -11.71 -1.76 1.15
CA MET A 52 -10.83 -2.05 0.03
C MET A 52 -9.36 -1.98 0.47
N TRP A 53 -8.98 -0.91 1.18
CA TRP A 53 -7.60 -0.73 1.67
C TRP A 53 -7.20 -1.74 2.76
N LEU A 54 -8.16 -2.30 3.50
CA LEU A 54 -7.92 -3.41 4.44
C LEU A 54 -7.36 -4.65 3.73
N LEU A 55 -7.73 -4.89 2.47
CA LEU A 55 -7.23 -6.00 1.67
C LEU A 55 -6.01 -5.60 0.82
N VAL A 56 -6.09 -4.43 0.17
CA VAL A 56 -5.03 -3.95 -0.74
C VAL A 56 -3.75 -3.58 0.01
N GLY A 57 -3.86 -2.96 1.18
CA GLY A 57 -2.72 -2.55 2.01
C GLY A 57 -1.78 -3.71 2.38
N PRO A 58 -2.26 -4.76 3.08
CA PRO A 58 -1.42 -5.90 3.41
C PRO A 58 -0.94 -6.66 2.17
N LEU A 59 -1.70 -6.68 1.06
CA LEU A 59 -1.25 -7.27 -0.19
C LEU A 59 -0.03 -6.54 -0.76
N LEU A 60 -0.06 -5.21 -0.83
CA LEU A 60 1.07 -4.39 -1.28
C LEU A 60 2.29 -4.56 -0.37
N LEU A 61 2.08 -4.60 0.94
CA LEU A 61 3.16 -4.86 1.91
C LEU A 61 3.72 -6.28 1.78
N THR A 62 2.88 -7.27 1.51
CA THR A 62 3.31 -8.65 1.25
C THR A 62 4.17 -8.72 0.00
N ILE A 63 3.78 -8.03 -1.08
CA ILE A 63 4.58 -7.93 -2.31
C ILE A 63 5.92 -7.24 -2.03
N ALA A 64 5.92 -6.11 -1.32
CA ALA A 64 7.14 -5.40 -0.92
C ALA A 64 8.05 -6.29 -0.06
N TYR A 65 7.47 -7.08 0.85
CA TYR A 65 8.18 -8.03 1.68
C TYR A 65 8.78 -9.18 0.87
N ILE A 66 8.04 -9.78 -0.08
CA ILE A 66 8.55 -10.85 -0.94
C ILE A 66 9.72 -10.35 -1.80
N ILE A 67 9.60 -9.14 -2.38
CA ILE A 67 10.67 -8.51 -3.16
C ILE A 67 11.93 -8.34 -2.32
N ARG A 68 11.76 -8.00 -1.03
CA ARG A 68 12.86 -7.84 -0.08
C ARG A 68 13.42 -9.18 0.44
N VAL A 69 12.58 -10.18 0.69
CA VAL A 69 12.97 -11.47 1.26
C VAL A 69 13.62 -12.40 0.26
N LYS A 70 13.29 -12.28 -1.03
CA LYS A 70 14.02 -13.01 -2.08
C LYS A 70 15.54 -12.81 -2.01
N GLU A 71 16.02 -11.75 -1.37
CA GLU A 71 17.45 -11.48 -1.17
C GLU A 71 18.06 -12.08 0.11
N VAL A 72 17.25 -12.53 1.08
CA VAL A 72 17.78 -13.16 2.30
C VAL A 72 18.03 -14.67 2.10
N ALA A 73 17.38 -15.25 1.09
CA ALA A 73 17.43 -16.69 0.79
C ALA A 73 18.46 -17.08 -0.29
N GLU A 74 18.99 -16.12 -1.05
CA GLU A 74 20.11 -16.30 -2.00
C GLU A 74 21.43 -15.79 -1.39
#